data_AF-A0A6N2AG98-F1
#
_entry.id   AF-A0A6N2AG98-F1
#
_cell.length_a   1.000
_cell.length_b   1.000
_cell.length_c   1.000
_cell.angle_alpha   90.00
_cell.angle_beta   90.00
_cell.angle_gamma   90.00
#
_symmetry.space_group_name_H-M   'P 1'
#
loop_
_entity.id
_entity.type
_entity.pdbx_description
1 polymer ?
#
loop_
_entity_poly.entity_id
_entity_poly.type
_entity_poly.pdbx_seq_one_letter_code
_entity_poly.pdbx_strand_id
1 'polypeptide(L)'
;KRRVGIHLSFDAPDERDGVESGNDDGEGNMGEESAYLTGRKKKLFELRLKMNEARKANQSAMVAEKKKTEAPPAESQNLQCGKGPKLSDDKIERMVKELKDRDEKHQSFSRRRKFHEEKDMDSINDRNEHFNKKIERAFGKYSLEIKNNLERATALPD
;
A
#
# COMPACT_ATOMS: atom_id res chain seq x y z
N LYS A 1 40.70 -2.94 39.84
CA LYS A 1 40.01 -3.50 41.05
C LYS A 1 38.72 -2.68 41.23
N ARG A 2 37.50 -3.18 41.05
CA ARG A 2 36.94 -4.50 41.36
C ARG A 2 35.88 -4.85 40.30
N ARG A 3 35.97 -6.04 39.71
CA ARG A 3 34.80 -6.77 39.23
C ARG A 3 34.00 -7.19 40.45
N VAL A 4 32.68 -7.06 40.37
CA VAL A 4 31.72 -7.81 41.18
C VAL A 4 30.58 -8.15 40.23
N GLY A 5 30.37 -9.45 40.00
CA GLY A 5 29.07 -9.95 39.52
C GLY A 5 28.00 -9.65 40.56
N ILE A 6 26.73 -9.99 40.40
CA ILE A 6 26.09 -11.25 40.00
C ILE A 6 24.63 -10.80 39.79
N HIS A 7 23.89 -11.15 38.73
CA HIS A 7 23.06 -12.35 38.65
C HIS A 7 22.42 -12.39 37.26
N LEU A 8 22.61 -13.52 36.57
CA LEU A 8 21.67 -13.97 35.57
C LEU A 8 20.34 -14.28 36.26
N SER A 9 19.28 -13.59 35.86
CA SER A 9 17.93 -14.13 35.86
C SER A 9 17.35 -13.90 34.47
N PHE A 10 17.22 -15.04 33.81
CA PHE A 10 16.53 -15.32 32.57
C PHE A 10 15.08 -14.84 32.67
N ASP A 11 14.76 -13.68 32.08
CA ASP A 11 13.37 -13.25 31.92
C ASP A 11 12.85 -13.75 30.58
N ALA A 12 11.98 -14.76 30.69
CA ALA A 12 11.28 -15.47 29.65
C ALA A 12 10.37 -14.54 28.80
N PRO A 13 10.01 -14.95 27.56
CA PRO A 13 9.06 -14.21 26.74
C PRO A 13 7.69 -14.06 27.42
N ASP A 14 7.11 -12.87 27.32
CA ASP A 14 5.74 -12.51 27.72
C ASP A 14 4.75 -13.27 26.80
N GLU A 15 4.47 -14.54 27.13
CA GLU A 15 3.37 -15.32 26.56
C GLU A 15 2.04 -14.74 27.06
N ARG A 16 1.56 -13.70 26.36
CA ARG A 16 0.15 -13.31 26.43
C ARG A 16 -0.68 -14.20 25.53
N ASP A 17 -0.86 -15.45 25.94
CA ASP A 17 -1.95 -16.29 25.47
C ASP A 17 -2.51 -17.03 26.69
N GLY A 18 -3.77 -16.74 27.03
CA GLY A 18 -4.44 -17.41 28.14
C GLY A 18 -5.48 -16.57 28.84
N VAL A 19 -6.46 -16.02 28.11
CA VAL A 19 -7.78 -15.84 28.75
C VAL A 19 -8.34 -17.24 28.94
N GLU A 20 -7.98 -17.85 30.07
CA GLU A 20 -8.71 -18.97 30.66
C GLU A 20 -10.12 -18.46 30.97
N SER A 21 -10.98 -18.48 29.96
CA SER A 21 -12.41 -18.54 30.18
C SER A 21 -12.70 -19.98 30.61
N GLY A 22 -12.46 -20.26 31.89
CA GLY A 22 -12.88 -21.49 32.53
C GLY A 22 -14.36 -21.70 32.28
N ASN A 23 -14.67 -22.56 31.32
CA ASN A 23 -15.96 -23.20 31.24
C ASN A 23 -15.77 -24.49 32.02
N ASP A 24 -16.16 -24.43 33.29
CA ASP A 24 -16.41 -25.60 34.11
C ASP A 24 -17.55 -26.37 33.44
N ASP A 25 -17.18 -27.21 32.48
CA ASP A 25 -18.04 -28.15 31.80
C ASP A 25 -18.27 -29.33 32.75
N GLY A 26 -18.92 -29.05 33.88
CA GLY A 26 -19.50 -30.07 34.73
C GLY A 26 -20.65 -30.75 33.99
N GLU A 27 -20.32 -31.58 32.99
CA GLU A 27 -21.24 -32.56 32.42
C GLU A 27 -21.47 -33.67 33.45
N GLY A 28 -22.17 -33.31 34.52
CA GLY A 28 -22.80 -34.27 35.40
C GLY A 28 -23.90 -34.98 34.61
N ASN A 29 -23.62 -36.22 34.20
CA ASN A 29 -24.62 -37.18 33.73
C ASN A 29 -25.68 -37.40 34.84
N MET A 30 -26.71 -36.55 34.89
CA MET A 30 -27.82 -36.63 35.84
C MET A 30 -29.13 -36.92 35.10
N GLY A 31 -29.09 -37.77 34.07
CA GLY A 31 -30.29 -38.24 33.36
C GLY A 31 -31.27 -38.98 34.28
N GLU A 32 -30.79 -39.51 35.40
CA GLU A 32 -31.57 -40.41 36.26
C GLU A 32 -32.30 -39.72 37.43
N GLU A 33 -31.92 -38.48 37.82
CA GLU A 33 -32.57 -37.77 38.95
C GLU A 33 -33.70 -36.80 38.55
N SER A 34 -33.92 -36.58 37.25
CA SER A 34 -35.01 -35.75 36.73
C SER A 34 -36.39 -36.23 37.20
N ALA A 35 -36.57 -37.55 37.32
CA ALA A 35 -37.84 -38.16 37.70
C ALA A 35 -38.33 -37.73 39.10
N TYR A 36 -37.42 -37.47 40.04
CA TYR A 36 -37.73 -37.26 41.47
C TYR A 36 -37.90 -35.79 41.90
N LEU A 37 -37.70 -34.81 41.02
CA LEU A 37 -37.68 -33.39 41.36
C LEU A 37 -39.06 -32.69 41.27
N THR A 38 -40.04 -32.99 42.11
CA THR A 38 -41.41 -32.45 41.92
C THR A 38 -41.54 -30.94 42.23
N GLY A 39 -42.24 -30.20 41.34
CA GLY A 39 -42.58 -28.79 41.51
C GLY A 39 -41.55 -27.79 40.97
N ARG A 40 -41.22 -26.76 41.75
CA ARG A 40 -40.35 -25.63 41.36
C ARG A 40 -38.94 -26.05 40.91
N LYS A 41 -38.43 -27.17 41.43
CA LYS A 41 -37.09 -27.68 41.11
C LYS A 41 -36.99 -28.24 39.69
N LYS A 42 -37.99 -29.00 39.22
CA LYS A 42 -38.11 -29.45 37.82
C LYS A 42 -38.10 -28.27 36.85
N LYS A 43 -38.90 -27.23 37.15
CA LYS A 43 -38.99 -26.03 36.31
C LYS A 43 -37.67 -25.25 36.25
N LEU A 44 -36.91 -25.20 37.35
CA LEU A 44 -35.58 -24.57 37.38
C LEU A 44 -34.54 -25.37 36.58
N PHE A 45 -34.59 -26.70 36.64
CA PHE A 45 -33.70 -27.58 35.87
C PHE A 45 -33.96 -27.44 34.37
N GLU A 46 -35.22 -27.49 33.95
CA GLU A 46 -35.64 -27.29 32.56
C GLU A 46 -35.22 -25.91 32.04
N LEU A 47 -35.38 -24.86 32.87
CA LEU A 47 -34.93 -23.51 32.52
C LEU A 47 -33.40 -23.45 32.33
N ARG A 48 -32.63 -24.11 33.19
CA ARG A 48 -31.16 -24.17 33.07
C ARG A 48 -30.74 -24.90 31.79
N LEU A 49 -31.38 -26.01 31.47
CA LEU A 49 -31.12 -26.75 30.24
C LEU A 49 -31.39 -25.88 29.01
N LYS A 50 -32.56 -25.21 29.00
CA LYS A 50 -32.95 -24.29 27.92
C LYS A 50 -32.01 -23.08 27.81
N MET A 51 -31.54 -22.53 28.93
CA MET A 51 -30.56 -21.45 28.93
C MET A 51 -29.19 -21.90 28.41
N ASN A 52 -28.75 -23.10 28.77
CA ASN A 52 -27.49 -23.65 28.29
C ASN A 52 -27.54 -23.97 26.80
N GLU A 53 -28.64 -24.53 26.31
CA GLU A 53 -28.89 -24.74 24.89
C GLU A 53 -28.86 -23.43 24.10
N ALA A 54 -29.54 -22.38 24.61
CA ALA A 54 -29.52 -21.07 23.99
C ALA A 54 -28.12 -20.43 23.95
N ARG A 55 -27.32 -20.59 25.02
CA ARG A 55 -25.92 -20.13 25.04
C ARG A 55 -25.08 -20.84 23.97
N LYS A 56 -25.21 -22.16 23.85
CA LYS A 56 -24.48 -22.96 22.87
C LYS A 56 -24.89 -22.60 21.43
N ALA A 57 -26.18 -22.39 21.19
CA ALA A 57 -26.70 -21.96 19.89
C ALA A 57 -26.22 -20.55 19.51
N ASN A 58 -26.19 -19.61 20.46
CA ASN A 58 -25.67 -18.27 20.21
C ASN A 58 -24.15 -18.27 19.96
N GLN A 59 -23.40 -19.10 20.69
CA GLN A 59 -21.97 -19.26 20.49
C GLN A 59 -21.66 -19.85 19.12
N SER A 60 -22.37 -20.91 18.70
CA SER A 60 -22.17 -21.52 17.39
C SER A 60 -22.54 -20.57 16.24
N ALA A 61 -23.59 -19.77 16.41
CA ALA A 61 -23.95 -18.71 15.47
C ALA A 61 -22.85 -17.64 15.36
N MET A 62 -22.30 -17.17 16.49
CA MET A 62 -21.19 -16.20 16.49
C MET A 62 -19.92 -16.76 15.82
N VAL A 63 -19.58 -18.03 16.07
CA VAL A 63 -18.42 -18.69 15.45
C VAL A 63 -18.65 -18.91 13.95
N ALA A 64 -19.86 -19.31 13.55
CA ALA A 64 -20.20 -19.49 12.14
C ALA A 64 -20.19 -18.17 11.37
N GLU A 65 -20.69 -17.08 11.94
CA GLU A 65 -20.64 -15.75 11.32
C GLU A 65 -19.20 -15.25 11.22
N LYS A 66 -18.37 -15.38 12.28
CA LYS A 66 -16.94 -15.07 12.22
C LYS A 66 -16.23 -15.84 11.11
N LYS A 67 -16.46 -17.14 11.00
CA LYS A 67 -15.86 -18.01 9.98
C LYS A 67 -16.33 -17.67 8.56
N LYS A 68 -17.56 -17.19 8.38
CA LYS A 68 -18.06 -16.73 7.07
C LYS A 68 -17.51 -15.35 6.69
N THR A 69 -17.34 -14.45 7.65
CA THR A 69 -16.71 -13.14 7.42
C THR A 69 -15.19 -13.27 7.21
N GLU A 70 -14.59 -14.33 7.73
CA GLU A 70 -13.23 -14.78 7.45
C GLU A 70 -13.22 -15.61 6.16
N ALA A 71 -13.74 -15.04 5.07
CA ALA A 71 -13.31 -15.41 3.73
C ALA A 71 -11.77 -15.26 3.68
N PRO A 72 -11.04 -16.06 2.86
CA PRO A 72 -9.59 -15.90 2.74
C PRO A 72 -9.31 -14.42 2.56
N PRO A 73 -8.43 -13.83 3.40
CA PRO A 73 -8.25 -12.39 3.42
C PRO A 73 -7.99 -11.98 1.98
N ALA A 74 -8.85 -11.10 1.49
CA ALA A 74 -8.72 -10.52 0.18
C ALA A 74 -7.23 -10.27 -0.10
N GLU A 75 -6.77 -10.65 -1.29
CA GLU A 75 -5.38 -10.54 -1.76
C GLU A 75 -4.78 -9.11 -1.61
N SER A 76 -5.58 -8.14 -1.14
CA SER A 76 -5.22 -6.78 -0.78
C SER A 76 -4.65 -6.59 0.64
N GLN A 77 -4.77 -7.54 1.56
CA GLN A 77 -4.17 -7.47 2.92
C GLN A 77 -3.05 -8.48 3.16
N ASN A 78 -2.40 -8.94 2.10
CA ASN A 78 -1.21 -9.77 2.26
C ASN A 78 0.00 -8.89 2.66
N LEU A 79 0.41 -8.96 3.92
CA LEU A 79 1.58 -8.28 4.51
C LEU A 79 2.94 -8.81 3.99
N GLN A 80 2.97 -9.58 2.89
CA GLN A 80 4.21 -10.05 2.27
C GLN A 80 4.98 -8.95 1.51
N CYS A 81 4.51 -7.70 1.53
CA CYS A 81 5.31 -6.58 1.05
C CYS A 81 6.64 -6.51 1.85
N GLY A 82 7.77 -6.70 1.17
CA GLY A 82 9.10 -6.77 1.78
C GLY A 82 9.62 -8.17 2.15
N LYS A 83 8.79 -9.22 2.07
CA LYS A 83 9.21 -10.63 2.28
C LYS A 83 9.03 -11.50 1.02
N GLY A 84 9.00 -10.88 -0.16
CA GLY A 84 8.89 -11.61 -1.42
C GLY A 84 10.07 -12.57 -1.67
N PRO A 85 9.89 -13.63 -2.48
CA PRO A 85 10.98 -14.52 -2.87
C PRO A 85 12.12 -13.72 -3.52
N LYS A 86 13.37 -14.06 -3.19
CA LYS A 86 14.53 -13.43 -3.81
C LYS A 86 14.46 -13.71 -5.32
N LEU A 87 14.47 -12.64 -6.11
CA LEU A 87 14.47 -12.74 -7.56
C LEU A 87 15.78 -13.40 -8.02
N SER A 88 15.73 -14.21 -9.07
CA SER A 88 16.93 -14.77 -9.68
C SER A 88 17.77 -13.67 -10.32
N ASP A 89 19.09 -13.85 -10.35
CA ASP A 89 20.02 -12.85 -10.88
C ASP A 89 19.70 -12.50 -12.34
N ASP A 90 19.30 -13.48 -13.18
CA ASP A 90 18.86 -13.25 -14.56
C ASP A 90 17.71 -12.23 -14.69
N LYS A 91 16.77 -12.21 -13.73
CA LYS A 91 15.64 -11.26 -13.74
C LYS A 91 16.12 -9.85 -13.39
N ILE A 92 17.07 -9.75 -12.47
CA ILE A 92 17.70 -8.49 -12.07
C ILE A 92 18.50 -7.92 -13.25
N GLU A 93 19.30 -8.75 -13.92
CA GLU A 93 20.08 -8.34 -15.09
C GLU A 93 19.19 -7.84 -16.24
N ARG A 94 18.08 -8.53 -16.51
CA ARG A 94 17.09 -8.07 -17.50
C ARG A 94 16.50 -6.71 -17.16
N MET A 95 16.16 -6.47 -15.89
CA MET A 95 15.64 -5.19 -15.42
C MET A 95 16.70 -4.08 -15.57
N VAL A 96 17.95 -4.35 -15.17
CA VAL A 96 19.04 -3.39 -15.30
C VAL A 96 19.29 -3.02 -16.75
N LYS A 97 19.27 -4.00 -17.66
CA LYS A 97 19.41 -3.76 -19.09
C LYS A 97 18.30 -2.85 -19.62
N GLU A 98 17.04 -3.13 -19.28
CA GLU A 98 15.91 -2.32 -19.69
C GLU A 98 16.00 -0.87 -19.17
N LEU A 99 16.46 -0.67 -17.94
CA LEU A 99 16.66 0.66 -17.37
C LEU A 99 17.71 1.44 -18.16
N LYS A 100 18.85 0.82 -18.50
CA LYS A 100 19.88 1.46 -19.33
C LYS A 100 19.35 1.82 -20.71
N ASP A 101 18.66 0.90 -21.37
CA ASP A 101 18.05 1.14 -22.69
C ASP A 101 17.04 2.31 -22.64
N ARG A 102 16.28 2.43 -21.54
CA ARG A 102 15.33 3.53 -21.33
C ARG A 102 16.05 4.86 -21.13
N ASP A 103 17.11 4.87 -20.32
CA ASP A 103 17.91 6.07 -20.07
C ASP A 103 18.56 6.58 -21.37
N GLU A 104 19.15 5.69 -22.17
CA GLU A 104 19.73 6.04 -23.48
C GLU A 104 18.70 6.67 -24.44
N LYS A 105 17.48 6.11 -24.47
CA LYS A 105 16.36 6.69 -25.23
C LYS A 105 15.93 8.05 -24.68
N HIS A 106 15.91 8.22 -23.36
CA HIS A 106 15.56 9.49 -22.75
C HIS A 106 16.60 10.58 -23.03
N GLN A 107 17.89 10.27 -22.97
CA GLN A 107 18.96 11.22 -23.31
C GLN A 107 18.91 11.66 -24.78
N SER A 108 18.58 10.74 -25.68
CA SER A 108 18.45 11.01 -27.12
C SER A 108 17.11 11.63 -27.54
N PHE A 109 16.13 11.70 -26.64
CA PHE A 109 14.81 12.29 -26.91
C PHE A 109 14.90 13.78 -27.25
N SER A 110 15.81 14.51 -26.59
CA SER A 110 16.11 15.90 -26.95
C SER A 110 17.11 15.93 -28.11
N ARG A 111 16.60 15.91 -29.34
CA ARG A 111 17.43 16.11 -30.53
C ARG A 111 17.91 17.57 -30.59
N ARG A 112 19.22 17.78 -30.50
CA ARG A 112 19.83 19.09 -30.79
C ARG A 112 19.52 19.49 -32.23
N ARG A 113 18.93 20.67 -32.43
CA ARG A 113 18.72 21.25 -33.77
C ARG A 113 20.08 21.61 -34.37
N LYS A 114 20.28 21.39 -35.68
CA LYS A 114 21.49 21.82 -36.39
C LYS A 114 21.62 23.35 -36.27
N PHE A 115 22.82 23.80 -35.91
CA PHE A 115 23.16 25.22 -35.96
C PHE A 115 23.40 25.61 -37.42
N HIS A 116 22.89 26.78 -37.81
CA HIS A 116 23.05 27.32 -39.16
C HIS A 116 23.78 28.65 -39.03
N GLU A 117 25.00 28.74 -39.56
CA GLU A 117 25.87 29.92 -39.45
C GLU A 117 25.37 31.13 -40.26
N GLU A 118 24.48 30.91 -41.22
CA GLU A 118 23.87 31.95 -42.05
C GLU A 118 22.72 32.71 -41.33
N LYS A 119 22.27 32.25 -40.17
CA LYS A 119 21.16 32.90 -39.47
C LYS A 119 21.62 34.17 -38.75
N ASP A 120 20.83 35.23 -38.88
CA ASP A 120 21.01 36.45 -38.11
C ASP A 120 20.98 36.16 -36.60
N MET A 121 22.03 36.61 -35.92
CA MET A 121 22.22 36.36 -34.49
C MET A 121 21.46 37.43 -33.68
N ASP A 122 20.29 37.03 -33.16
CA ASP A 122 19.40 37.87 -32.35
C ASP A 122 19.78 37.92 -30.85
N SER A 123 20.88 37.25 -30.47
CA SER A 123 21.22 36.98 -29.08
C SER A 123 22.71 37.18 -28.79
N ILE A 124 22.98 37.71 -27.58
CA ILE A 124 24.32 37.99 -27.08
C ILE A 124 24.89 36.80 -26.27
N ASN A 125 24.01 35.97 -25.68
CA ASN A 125 24.40 34.81 -24.87
C ASN A 125 23.45 33.62 -25.07
N ASP A 126 23.89 32.40 -24.74
CA ASP A 126 23.10 31.16 -24.93
C ASP A 126 21.76 31.17 -24.20
N ARG A 127 21.70 31.77 -23.00
CA ARG A 127 20.46 31.86 -22.23
C ARG A 127 19.46 32.80 -22.92
N ASN A 128 19.94 33.89 -23.52
CA ASN A 128 19.15 34.81 -24.31
C ASN A 128 18.69 34.15 -25.61
N GLU A 129 19.54 33.37 -26.28
CA GLU A 129 19.15 32.60 -27.47
C GLU A 129 18.00 31.62 -27.15
N HIS A 130 18.09 30.91 -26.02
CA HIS A 130 17.01 30.04 -25.56
C HIS A 130 15.73 30.79 -25.22
N PHE A 131 15.83 31.99 -24.66
CA PHE A 131 14.70 32.85 -24.36
C PHE A 131 14.06 33.39 -25.64
N ASN A 132 14.82 33.93 -26.58
CA ASN A 132 14.36 34.36 -27.89
C ASN A 132 13.66 33.20 -28.63
N LYS A 133 14.25 32.00 -28.64
CA LYS A 133 13.61 30.78 -29.19
C LYS A 133 12.30 30.40 -28.49
N LYS A 134 12.09 30.79 -27.23
CA LYS A 134 10.85 30.55 -26.48
C LYS A 134 9.80 31.58 -26.83
N ILE A 135 10.18 32.86 -26.88
CA ILE A 135 9.33 33.96 -27.33
C ILE A 135 8.86 33.71 -28.76
N GLU A 136 9.76 33.29 -29.64
CA GLU A 136 9.43 32.95 -31.03
C GLU A 136 8.40 31.83 -31.12
N ARG A 137 8.54 30.79 -30.31
CA ARG A 137 7.57 29.67 -30.28
C ARG A 137 6.19 30.11 -29.78
N ALA A 138 6.13 31.03 -28.82
CA ALA A 138 4.88 31.47 -28.22
C ALA A 138 4.18 32.57 -29.04
N PHE A 139 4.96 33.54 -29.52
CA PHE A 139 4.45 34.79 -30.09
C PHE A 139 4.78 34.96 -31.57
N GLY A 140 5.66 34.14 -32.15
CA GLY A 140 6.08 34.27 -33.55
C GLY A 140 4.92 34.23 -34.54
N LYS A 141 3.83 33.51 -34.23
CA LYS A 141 2.60 33.52 -35.05
C LYS A 141 1.91 34.89 -35.09
N TYR A 142 1.98 35.65 -34.01
CA TYR A 142 1.27 36.93 -33.85
C TYR A 142 2.14 38.14 -34.19
N SER A 143 3.47 37.97 -34.18
CA SER A 143 4.43 39.05 -34.47
C SER A 143 4.97 39.06 -35.90
N LEU A 144 4.37 38.30 -36.83
CA LEU A 144 4.81 38.23 -38.24
C LEU A 144 4.80 39.59 -38.93
N GLU A 145 3.71 40.34 -38.81
CA GLU A 145 3.61 41.69 -39.40
C GLU A 145 4.66 42.64 -38.82
N ILE A 146 4.90 42.56 -37.51
CA ILE A 146 5.91 43.38 -36.83
C ILE A 146 7.31 43.03 -37.36
N LYS A 147 7.61 41.75 -37.61
CA LYS A 147 8.88 41.32 -38.20
C LYS A 147 9.06 41.83 -39.62
N ASN A 148 8.06 41.64 -40.48
CA ASN A 148 8.11 42.13 -41.87
C ASN A 148 8.28 43.65 -41.91
N ASN A 149 7.62 44.37 -41.01
CA ASN A 149 7.74 45.81 -40.88
C ASN A 149 9.15 46.25 -40.45
N LEU A 150 9.82 45.50 -39.58
CA LEU A 150 11.21 45.75 -39.19
C LEU A 150 12.18 45.50 -40.36
N GLU A 151 11.98 44.42 -41.12
CA GLU A 151 12.80 44.10 -42.29
C GLU A 151 12.62 45.13 -43.43
N ARG A 152 11.41 45.66 -43.60
CA ARG A 152 11.13 46.72 -44.60
C ARG A 152 11.41 48.14 -44.10
N ALA A 153 11.60 48.33 -42.80
CA ALA A 153 11.64 49.63 -42.13
C ALA A 153 10.38 50.49 -42.34
N THR A 154 9.20 49.87 -42.51
CA THR A 154 7.91 50.55 -42.72
C THR A 154 6.81 49.88 -41.90
N ALA A 155 5.79 50.62 -41.45
CA ALA A 155 4.67 50.08 -40.66
C ALA A 155 3.39 49.81 -41.49
N LEU A 156 3.55 49.63 -42.80
CA LEU A 156 2.42 49.39 -43.70
C LEU A 156 2.04 47.91 -43.69
N PRO A 157 0.75 47.57 -43.70
CA PRO A 157 0.31 46.19 -43.85
C PRO A 157 0.71 45.63 -45.21
N ASP A 158 1.05 44.33 -45.23
CA ASP A 158 1.36 43.55 -46.43
C ASP A 158 0.16 43.36 -47.36
#